data_AF-A0A9E3D5Z1-F1
#
_entry.id   AF-A0A9E3D5Z1-F1
#
_cell.length_a   1.000
_cell.length_b   1.000
_cell.length_c   1.000
_cell.angle_alpha   90.00
_cell.angle_beta   90.00
_cell.angle_gamma   90.00
#
_symmetry.space_group_name_H-M   'P 1'
#
loop_
_entity.id
_entity.type
_entity.pdbx_description
1 polymer ?
#
loop_
_entity_poly.entity_id
_entity_poly.type
_entity_poly.pdbx_seq_one_letter_code
_entity_poly.pdbx_strand_id
1 'polypeptide(L)' 'MKRAALGFVAITLLCVAPLAAQSARIPDLGGAIAWLYSPPLNMDDLRGKVVLVDFWEYSC' A
#
# COMPACT_ATOMS: atom_id res chain seq x y z
N MET A 1 -25.71 26.78 -25.09
CA MET A 1 -24.94 25.73 -25.81
C MET A 1 -23.53 25.48 -25.23
N LYS A 2 -22.63 26.47 -25.11
CA LYS A 2 -21.22 26.26 -24.64
C LYS A 2 -21.04 26.03 -23.13
N ARG A 3 -21.93 26.56 -22.28
CA ARG A 3 -21.86 26.44 -20.81
C ARG A 3 -22.16 25.02 -20.30
N ALA A 4 -22.98 24.25 -21.00
CA ALA A 4 -23.33 22.87 -20.64
C ALA A 4 -22.18 21.89 -20.91
N ALA A 5 -21.43 22.08 -22.01
CA ALA A 5 -20.27 21.26 -22.34
C ALA A 5 -19.12 21.43 -21.34
N LEU A 6 -18.89 22.66 -20.85
CA LEU A 6 -17.84 22.95 -19.86
C LEU A 6 -18.14 22.31 -18.49
N GLY A 7 -19.42 22.30 -18.08
CA GLY A 7 -19.87 21.68 -16.83
C GLY A 7 -19.76 20.16 -16.85
N PHE A 8 -20.05 19.54 -18.00
CA PHE A 8 -19.94 18.08 -18.16
C PHE A 8 -18.48 17.62 -18.13
N VAL A 9 -17.58 18.36 -18.81
CA VAL A 9 -16.13 18.08 -18.80
C VAL A 9 -15.53 18.24 -17.41
N ALA A 10 -15.90 19.29 -16.66
CA ALA A 10 -15.40 19.52 -15.30
C ALA A 10 -15.84 18.43 -14.31
N ILE A 11 -17.09 17.95 -14.41
CA ILE A 11 -17.60 16.84 -13.59
C ILE A 11 -16.91 15.52 -13.91
N THR A 12 -16.65 15.23 -15.19
CA THR A 12 -15.89 14.02 -15.56
C THR A 12 -14.43 14.08 -15.10
N LEU A 13 -13.79 15.25 -15.05
CA LEU A 13 -12.37 15.38 -14.69
C LEU A 13 -12.14 15.32 -13.16
N LEU A 14 -13.11 15.76 -12.36
CA LEU A 14 -13.11 15.61 -10.90
C LEU A 14 -13.38 14.17 -10.42
N CYS A 15 -14.16 13.39 -11.18
CA CYS A 15 -14.56 12.02 -10.81
C CYS A 15 -13.47 10.96 -11.12
N VAL A 16 -12.51 11.28 -11.98
CA VAL A 16 -11.42 10.37 -12.40
C VAL A 16 -10.05 10.86 -11.91
N ALA A 17 -10.00 11.63 -10.82
CA ALA A 17 -8.78 11.64 -10.05
C ALA A 17 -8.62 10.20 -9.54
N PRO A 18 -7.60 9.43 -9.95
CA PRO A 18 -7.28 8.27 -9.15
C PRO A 18 -6.94 8.88 -7.79
N LEU A 19 -7.66 8.49 -6.74
CA LEU A 19 -6.97 8.36 -5.46
C LEU A 19 -5.84 7.42 -5.81
N ALA A 20 -4.67 7.98 -6.15
CA ALA A 20 -3.47 7.20 -6.32
C ALA A 20 -3.42 6.42 -5.03
N ALA A 21 -3.71 5.10 -5.10
CA ALA A 21 -3.55 4.22 -3.98
C ALA A 21 -2.16 4.57 -3.46
N GLN A 22 -2.10 5.09 -2.23
CA GLN A 22 -0.84 5.53 -1.66
C GLN A 22 -0.05 4.22 -1.48
N SER A 23 0.63 3.83 -2.55
CA SER A 23 1.43 2.63 -2.66
C SER A 23 2.68 2.92 -1.84
N ALA A 24 2.53 2.84 -0.53
CA ALA A 24 3.66 2.86 0.37
C ALA A 24 4.45 1.59 0.09
N ARG A 25 5.74 1.76 -0.18
CA ARG A 25 6.66 0.62 -0.18
C ARG A 25 6.64 0.04 1.24
N ILE A 26 6.58 -1.28 1.36
CA ILE A 26 6.79 -1.92 2.67
C ILE A 26 8.14 -1.42 3.23
N PRO A 27 8.21 -1.02 4.51
CA PRO A 27 9.47 -0.67 5.15
C PRO A 27 10.37 -1.90 5.26
N ASP A 28 11.67 -1.68 5.46
CA ASP A 28 12.58 -2.79 5.75
C ASP A 28 12.22 -3.49 7.08
N LEU A 29 12.49 -4.80 7.17
CA LEU A 29 12.16 -5.62 8.33
C LEU A 29 13.27 -5.68 9.39
N GLY A 30 14.34 -4.89 9.25
CA GLY A 30 15.50 -4.87 10.15
C GLY A 30 15.26 -4.30 11.56
N GLY A 31 14.05 -3.84 11.89
CA GLY A 31 13.73 -3.23 13.20
C GLY A 31 13.44 -4.22 14.34
N ALA A 32 13.42 -5.53 14.06
CA ALA A 32 13.11 -6.54 15.07
C ALA A 32 14.26 -6.73 16.08
N ILE A 33 13.93 -6.84 17.37
CA ILE A 33 14.90 -7.17 18.43
C ILE A 33 15.41 -8.61 18.25
N ALA A 34 14.51 -9.53 17.86
CA ALA A 34 14.81 -10.92 17.59
C ALA A 34 13.83 -11.49 16.57
N TRP A 35 14.31 -12.49 15.82
CA TRP A 35 13.49 -13.31 14.93
C TRP A 35 13.27 -14.68 15.57
N LEU A 36 12.03 -15.16 15.52
CA LEU A 36 11.66 -16.49 16.00
C LEU A 36 11.33 -17.38 14.81
N TYR A 37 11.70 -18.66 14.90
CA TYR A 37 11.45 -19.70 13.89
C TYR A 37 12.12 -19.50 12.52
N SER A 38 12.95 -18.48 12.36
CA SER A 38 13.73 -18.24 11.14
C SER A 38 14.92 -17.30 11.41
N PRO A 39 15.94 -17.30 10.53
CA PRO A 39 16.85 -16.18 10.41
C PRO A 39 16.11 -14.88 10.00
N PRO A 40 16.74 -13.69 10.15
CA PRO A 40 16.16 -12.44 9.70
C PRO A 40 15.75 -12.46 8.22
N LEU A 41 14.55 -11.94 7.91
CA LEU A 41 14.05 -11.85 6.53
C LEU A 41 14.48 -10.54 5.88
N ASN A 42 14.94 -10.62 4.63
CA ASN A 42 15.18 -9.47 3.77
C ASN A 42 14.04 -9.32 2.74
N MET A 43 13.67 -8.07 2.44
CA MET A 43 12.69 -7.75 1.41
C MET A 43 13.02 -8.31 0.02
N ASP A 44 14.29 -8.43 -0.33
CA ASP A 44 14.71 -9.00 -1.63
C ASP A 44 14.37 -10.50 -1.75
N ASP A 45 14.46 -11.25 -0.64
CA ASP A 45 14.13 -12.68 -0.60
C ASP A 45 12.62 -12.96 -0.69
N LEU A 46 11.82 -11.93 -0.39
CA LEU A 46 10.36 -12.00 -0.37
C LEU A 46 9.72 -11.58 -1.70
N ARG A 47 10.51 -11.09 -2.67
CA ARG A 47 10.00 -10.66 -3.97
C ARG A 47 9.35 -11.83 -4.72
N GLY A 48 8.18 -11.57 -5.31
CA GLY A 48 7.40 -12.58 -6.02
C GLY A 48 6.61 -13.53 -5.10
N LYS A 49 6.67 -13.34 -3.78
CA LYS A 49 5.83 -14.04 -2.81
C LYS A 49 4.70 -13.12 -2.35
N VAL A 50 3.54 -13.70 -2.08
CA VAL A 50 2.49 -13.02 -1.32
C VAL A 50 2.84 -13.19 0.15
N VAL A 51 3.06 -12.08 0.85
CA VAL A 51 3.49 -12.05 2.25
C VAL A 51 2.38 -11.46 3.10
N LEU A 52 2.02 -12.16 4.18
CA LEU A 52 1.12 -11.67 5.21
C LEU A 52 1.95 -11.12 6.38
N VAL A 53 1.65 -9.88 6.80
CA VAL A 53 2.17 -9.30 8.03
C VAL A 53 1.01 -9.21 9.01
N ASP A 54 1.13 -9.90 10.13
CA ASP A 54 0.12 -9.94 11.17
C ASP A 54 0.70 -9.43 12.50
N PHE A 55 0.06 -8.44 13.09
CA PHE A 55 0.49 -7.81 14.34
C PHE A 55 -0.33 -8.38 15.49
N TRP A 56 0.33 -9.10 16.38
CA TRP A 56 -0.31 -9.75 17.52
C TRP A 56 0.55 -9.60 18.77
N GLU A 57 -0.09 -9.82 19.90
CA GLU A 57 0.54 -9.95 21.21
C GLU A 57 -0.06 -11.20 21.87
N TYR A 58 0.74 -11.93 22.66
CA TYR A 58 0.37 -13.25 23.16
C TYR A 58 -0.85 -13.25 24.10
N SER A 59 -1.08 -12.16 24.82
CA SER A 59 -2.07 -12.05 25.89
C SER A 59 -3.21 -11.05 25.61
N CYS A 60 -3.29 -10.49 24.40
CA CYS A 60 -4.26 -9.46 24.03
C CYS A 60 -5.69 -10.00 23.81
#